data_AF-A0A532AGY3-F1
#
_entry.id   AF-A0A532AGY3-F1
#
_cell.length_a   1.000
_cell.length_b   1.000
_cell.length_c   1.000
_cell.angle_alpha   90.00
_cell.angle_beta   90.00
_cell.angle_gamma   90.00
#
_symmetry.space_group_name_H-M   'P 1'
#
loop_
_entity.id
_entity.type
_entity.pdbx_description
1 polymer ?
#
loop_
_entity_poly.entity_id
_entity_poly.type
_entity_poly.pdbx_seq_one_letter_code
_entity_poly.pdbx_strand_id
1 'polypeptide(L)' 'MRHGFKGRRFARSISHRKSMFANLAVSLIEHEQIVTTLPKAKDLRPIVEKLVTLGKRG' A
#
# COMPACT_ATOMS: atom_id res chain seq x y z
N MET A 1 -16.05 9.86 -19.21
CA MET A 1 -14.83 9.03 -19.07
C MET A 1 -14.03 9.51 -17.86
N ARG A 2 -13.28 8.63 -17.19
CA ARG A 2 -12.51 9.01 -15.99
C ARG A 2 -11.07 9.42 -16.35
N HIS A 3 -10.93 10.51 -17.09
CA HIS A 3 -9.63 11.01 -17.55
C HIS A 3 -8.75 11.48 -16.39
N GLY A 4 -7.43 11.23 -16.49
CA GLY A 4 -6.44 11.70 -15.53
C GLY A 4 -6.48 11.02 -14.15
N PHE A 5 -7.36 10.05 -13.91
CA PHE A 5 -7.44 9.41 -12.60
C PHE A 5 -6.26 8.47 -12.35
N LYS A 6 -5.39 8.86 -11.41
CA LYS A 6 -4.26 8.06 -10.96
C LYS A 6 -4.65 7.23 -9.73
N GLY A 7 -4.40 5.92 -9.79
CA GLY A 7 -4.61 4.96 -8.69
C GLY A 7 -5.80 4.01 -8.90
N ARG A 8 -5.93 3.01 -8.03
CA ARG A 8 -6.97 1.97 -8.09
C ARG A 8 -7.95 2.06 -6.93
N ARG A 9 -9.24 1.75 -7.17
CA ARG A 9 -10.29 1.77 -6.14
C ARG A 9 -10.42 0.45 -5.36
N PHE A 10 -9.92 -0.67 -5.90
CA PHE A 10 -10.02 -2.01 -5.28
C PHE A 10 -11.43 -2.39 -4.78
N ALA A 11 -12.48 -1.86 -5.42
CA ALA A 11 -13.88 -1.99 -5.00
C ALA A 11 -14.10 -1.69 -3.50
N ARG A 12 -13.36 -0.73 -2.94
CA ARG A 12 -13.38 -0.37 -1.51
C ARG A 12 -13.55 1.14 -1.32
N SER A 13 -14.15 1.52 -0.19
CA SER A 13 -14.20 2.91 0.26
C SER A 13 -12.79 3.46 0.52
N ILE A 14 -12.69 4.78 0.69
CA ILE A 14 -11.40 5.42 1.00
C ILE A 14 -10.87 4.94 2.36
N SER A 15 -11.73 4.86 3.38
CA SER A 15 -11.35 4.38 4.73
C SER A 15 -10.81 2.97 4.69
N HIS A 16 -11.53 2.04 4.06
CA HIS A 16 -11.11 0.65 3.96
C HIS A 16 -9.81 0.52 3.15
N ARG A 17 -9.60 1.31 2.09
CA ARG A 17 -8.31 1.29 1.37
C ARG A 17 -7.14 1.73 2.25
N LYS A 18 -7.31 2.76 3.08
CA LYS A 18 -6.26 3.20 4.02
C LYS A 18 -5.91 2.07 4.99
N SER A 19 -6.90 1.46 5.63
CA SER A 19 -6.67 0.34 6.56
C SER A 19 -6.07 -0.88 5.87
N MET A 20 -6.53 -1.23 4.66
CA MET A 20 -5.99 -2.34 3.88
C MET A 20 -4.49 -2.16 3.61
N PHE A 21 -4.06 -0.98 3.18
CA PHE A 21 -2.65 -0.72 2.91
C PHE A 21 -1.81 -0.63 4.18
N ALA A 22 -2.36 -0.08 5.27
CA ALA A 22 -1.69 -0.07 6.57
C ALA A 22 -1.41 -1.50 7.05
N ASN A 23 -2.41 -2.38 7.01
CA ASN A 23 -2.26 -3.77 7.41
C ASN A 23 -1.26 -4.52 6.52
N LEU A 24 -1.33 -4.34 5.19
CA LEU A 24 -0.36 -4.96 4.28
C LEU A 24 1.08 -4.47 4.51
N ALA A 25 1.26 -3.19 4.85
CA ALA A 25 2.58 -2.66 5.17
C ALA A 25 3.13 -3.26 6.47
N VAL A 26 2.29 -3.35 7.51
CA VAL A 26 2.65 -3.98 8.79
C VAL A 26 3.05 -5.44 8.57
N SER A 27 2.20 -6.24 7.89
CA SER A 27 2.51 -7.65 7.63
C SER A 27 3.77 -7.84 6.78
N LEU A 28 4.04 -6.94 5.82
CA LEU A 28 5.29 -7.00 5.04
C LEU A 28 6.52 -6.69 5.89
N ILE A 29 6.43 -5.72 6.81
CA ILE A 29 7.54 -5.38 7.71
C ILE A 29 7.77 -6.50 8.73
N GLU A 30 6.71 -7.09 9.27
CA GLU A 30 6.78 -8.14 10.29
C GLU A 30 7.29 -9.49 9.74
N HIS A 31 6.87 -9.87 8.54
CA HIS A 31 7.18 -11.18 7.96
C HIS A 31 8.20 -11.13 6.82
N GLU A 32 8.71 -9.95 6.47
CA GLU A 32 9.67 -9.65 5.38
C GLU A 32 9.18 -9.98 3.96
N GLN A 33 8.22 -10.90 3.82
CA GLN A 33 7.63 -11.34 2.57
C GLN A 33 6.15 -11.66 2.77
N ILE A 34 5.30 -11.21 1.85
CA ILE A 34 3.87 -11.54 1.82
C ILE A 34 3.42 -11.91 0.40
N VAL A 35 2.42 -12.77 0.31
CA VAL A 35 1.74 -13.07 -0.97
C VAL A 35 0.50 -12.19 -1.08
N THR A 36 0.41 -11.41 -2.15
CA THR A 36 -0.76 -10.56 -2.43
C THR A 36 -0.99 -10.44 -3.93
N THR A 37 -2.03 -9.72 -4.34
CA THR A 37 -2.31 -9.53 -5.76
C THR A 37 -1.36 -8.49 -6.37
N LEU A 38 -0.97 -8.72 -7.64
CA LEU A 38 -0.10 -7.81 -8.38
C LEU A 38 -0.46 -6.32 -8.28
N PRO A 39 -1.73 -5.88 -8.46
CA PRO A 39 -2.07 -4.47 -8.34
C PRO A 39 -1.95 -3.93 -6.91
N LYS A 40 -2.19 -4.75 -5.88
CA LYS A 40 -1.99 -4.34 -4.48
C LYS A 40 -0.50 -4.18 -4.17
N ALA A 41 0.34 -5.11 -4.63
CA ALA A 41 1.79 -5.03 -4.46
C ALA A 41 2.38 -3.77 -5.12
N LYS A 42 2.00 -3.48 -6.37
CA LYS A 42 2.45 -2.28 -7.09
C LYS A 42 2.04 -0.98 -6.39
N ASP A 43 0.84 -0.93 -5.84
CA ASP A 43 0.33 0.28 -5.15
C ASP A 43 0.83 0.38 -3.70
N LEU A 44 1.27 -0.73 -3.08
CA LEU A 44 1.85 -0.79 -1.74
C LEU A 44 3.30 -0.25 -1.70
N ARG A 45 4.08 -0.50 -2.75
CA ARG A 45 5.49 -0.10 -2.87
C ARG A 45 5.79 1.36 -2.43
N PRO A 46 5.14 2.40 -2.99
CA PRO A 46 5.43 3.79 -2.60
C PRO A 46 5.04 4.12 -1.16
N ILE A 47 4.17 3.33 -0.52
CA ILE A 47 3.81 3.49 0.88
C ILE A 47 4.95 2.95 1.76
N VAL A 48 5.40 1.73 1.49
CA VAL A 48 6.47 1.06 2.24
C VAL A 48 7.81 1.78 2.07
N GLU A 49 8.15 2.23 0.86
CA GLU A 49 9.38 3.02 0.62
C GLU A 49 9.43 4.30 1.48
N LYS A 50 8.29 4.98 1.64
CA LYS A 50 8.19 6.16 2.51
C LYS A 50 8.33 5.80 3.98
N LEU A 51 7.71 4.71 4.44
CA LEU A 51 7.84 4.24 5.81
C LEU A 51 9.29 3.88 6.15
N VAL A 52 9.98 3.17 5.26
CA VAL A 52 11.41 2.85 5.42
C VAL A 52 12.25 4.12 5.43
N THR A 53 11.95 5.09 4.56
CA THR A 53 12.67 6.38 4.53
C THR A 53 12.49 7.17 5.82
N LEU A 54 11.28 7.15 6.40
CA LEU A 54 11.01 7.80 7.68
C LEU A 54 11.72 7.07 8.83
N GLY A 55 11.64 5.75 8.93
CA GLY A 55 12.32 4.98 9.96
C GLY A 55 13.85 5.08 9.89
N LYS A 56 14.42 5.38 8.71
CA LYS A 56 15.85 5.69 8.56
C LYS A 56 16.25 7.06 9.12
N ARG A 57 15.30 7.99 9.27
CA ARG A 57 15.55 9.35 9.77
C ARG A 57 15.45 9.45 11.30
N GLY A 58 14.75 8.52 11.95
CA GLY A 58 14.43 8.53 13.39
C GLY A 58 12.96 8.25 13.60
#